data_AF-A0A094JJ90-F1
#
_entry.id   AF-A0A094JJ90-F1
#
_cell.length_a   1.000
_cell.length_b   1.000
_cell.length_c   1.000
_cell.angle_alpha   90.00
_cell.angle_beta   90.00
_cell.angle_gamma   90.00
#
_symmetry.space_group_name_H-M   'P 1'
#
loop_
_entity.id
_entity.type
_entity.pdbx_description
1 polymer ?
#
loop_
_entity_poly.entity_id
_entity_poly.type
_entity_poly.pdbx_seq_one_letter_code
_entity_poly.pdbx_strand_id
1 'polypeptide(L)' 'MAHWLVNGCKKCLLWFGYAGVVVIYAGFFYLLFSGQSTAPIHWFFLVSPWLCIYFGLPSEQQQSVVRWFFKKFK' A
#
# COMPACT_ATOMS: atom_id res chain seq x y z
N MET A 1 21.35 -11.74 -15.59
CA MET A 1 20.56 -10.57 -16.07
C MET A 1 19.20 -10.42 -15.38
N ALA A 2 18.53 -11.49 -14.94
CA ALA A 2 17.21 -11.38 -14.28
C ALA A 2 17.19 -10.62 -12.93
N HIS A 3 18.30 -10.64 -12.17
CA HIS A 3 18.37 -10.00 -10.84
C HIS A 3 18.11 -8.49 -10.83
N TRP A 4 18.53 -7.77 -11.87
CA TRP A 4 18.31 -6.32 -11.99
C TRP A 4 16.84 -5.96 -12.28
N LEU A 5 16.15 -6.77 -13.09
CA LEU A 5 14.73 -6.62 -13.39
C LEU A 5 13.86 -6.81 -12.16
N VAL A 6 14.15 -7.83 -11.35
CA VAL A 6 13.41 -8.11 -10.11
C VAL A 6 13.56 -6.95 -9.12
N ASN A 7 14.78 -6.42 -8.96
CA ASN A 7 15.03 -5.31 -8.04
C ASN A 7 14.40 -4.00 -8.53
N GLY A 8 14.41 -3.74 -9.84
CA GLY A 8 13.71 -2.61 -10.44
C GLY A 8 12.19 -2.71 -10.26
N CYS A 9 11.61 -3.86 -10.56
CA CYS A 9 10.17 -4.10 -10.46
C CYS A 9 9.66 -3.98 -9.01
N LYS A 10 10.40 -4.53 -8.04
CA LYS A 10 10.11 -4.35 -6.60
C LYS A 10 10.07 -2.88 -6.19
N LYS A 11 11.05 -2.10 -6.65
CA LYS A 11 11.15 -0.66 -6.35
C LYS A 11 10.01 0.13 -6.99
N CYS A 12 9.60 -0.24 -8.21
CA CYS A 12 8.41 0.33 -8.85
C CYS A 12 7.13 -0.01 -8.09
N LEU A 13 6.90 -1.27 -7.69
CA LEU A 13 5.73 -1.66 -6.88
C LEU A 13 5.66 -0.88 -5.57
N LEU A 14 6.80 -0.67 -4.92
CA LEU A 14 6.92 0.15 -3.72
C LEU A 14 6.49 1.60 -3.95
N TRP A 15 6.98 2.20 -5.04
CA TRP A 15 6.66 3.59 -5.39
C TRP A 15 5.19 3.76 -5.77
N PHE A 16 4.65 2.85 -6.60
CA PHE A 16 3.23 2.84 -6.97
C PHE A 16 2.32 2.56 -5.78
N GLY A 17 2.73 1.67 -4.88
CA GLY A 17 2.01 1.40 -3.64
C GLY A 17 1.96 2.63 -2.74
N TYR A 18 3.09 3.31 -2.52
CA TYR A 18 3.14 4.54 -1.74
C TYR A 18 2.31 5.67 -2.37
N ALA A 19 2.47 5.89 -3.68
CA ALA A 19 1.68 6.87 -4.43
C ALA A 19 0.17 6.55 -4.36
N GLY A 20 -0.20 5.28 -4.46
CA GLY A 20 -1.58 4.82 -4.33
C GLY A 20 -2.17 5.09 -2.95
N VAL A 21 -1.41 4.84 -1.87
CA VAL A 21 -1.82 5.24 -0.51
C VAL A 21 -2.02 6.76 -0.46
N VAL A 22 -1.05 7.55 -0.89
CA VAL A 22 -1.15 9.01 -0.83
C VAL A 22 -2.38 9.52 -1.59
N VAL A 23 -2.63 9.04 -2.82
CA VAL A 23 -3.77 9.48 -3.63
C VAL A 23 -5.11 9.06 -3.01
N ILE A 24 -5.24 7.82 -2.52
CA ILE A 24 -6.52 7.35 -1.95
C ILE A 24 -6.84 8.07 -0.65
N TYR A 25 -5.86 8.24 0.24
CA TYR A 25 -6.09 8.94 1.51
C TYR A 25 -6.27 10.45 1.30
N ALA A 26 -5.53 11.08 0.38
CA ALA A 26 -5.75 12.49 0.02
C ALA A 26 -7.12 12.70 -0.65
N GLY A 27 -7.54 11.78 -1.52
CA GLY A 27 -8.88 11.78 -2.12
C GLY A 27 -9.97 11.66 -1.06
N PHE A 28 -9.84 10.71 -0.13
CA PHE A 28 -10.78 10.56 0.98
C PHE A 28 -10.85 11.80 1.86
N PHE A 29 -9.70 12.40 2.16
CA PHE A 29 -9.61 13.65 2.92
C PHE A 29 -10.35 14.77 2.18
N TYR A 30 -10.12 14.92 0.87
CA TYR A 30 -10.83 15.89 0.05
C TYR A 30 -12.36 15.68 0.04
N LEU A 31 -12.81 14.43 -0.12
CA LEU A 31 -14.22 14.05 -0.05
C LEU A 31 -14.85 14.38 1.30
N LEU A 32 -14.11 14.17 2.40
CA LEU A 32 -14.55 14.49 3.77
C LEU A 32 -14.79 15.99 3.95
N PHE A 33 -13.92 16.85 3.40
CA PHE A 33 -14.09 18.31 3.44
C PHE A 33 -15.17 18.81 2.46
N SER A 34 -15.38 18.11 1.35
CA SER A 34 -16.36 18.50 0.33
C SER A 34 -17.80 18.06 0.65
N GLY A 35 -18.02 17.27 1.71
CA GLY A 35 -19.35 16.81 2.14
C GLY A 35 -20.01 15.82 1.16
N GLN A 36 -19.26 15.26 0.22
CA GLN A 36 -19.74 14.30 -0.77
C GLN A 36 -19.82 12.90 -0.16
N SER A 37 -20.86 12.15 -0.52
CA SER A 37 -21.08 10.81 0.03
C SER A 37 -19.98 9.84 -0.41
N THR A 38 -19.17 9.37 0.55
CA THR A 38 -18.12 8.35 0.39
C THR A 38 -18.67 6.92 0.33
N ALA A 39 -20.00 6.74 0.37
CA ALA A 39 -20.68 5.45 0.28
C ALA A 39 -20.30 4.55 -0.92
N PRO A 40 -19.94 5.05 -2.12
CA PRO A 40 -19.57 4.17 -3.23
C PRO A 40 -18.09 3.71 -3.20
N ILE A 41 -17.25 4.23 -2.29
CA ILE A 41 -15.84 3.86 -2.26
C ILE A 41 -15.70 2.50 -1.58
N HIS A 42 -15.56 1.46 -2.40
CA HIS A 42 -15.32 0.11 -1.92
C HIS A 42 -14.01 0.04 -1.12
N TRP A 43 -14.09 -0.50 0.10
CA TRP A 43 -12.96 -0.75 0.99
C TRP A 43 -11.81 -1.54 0.35
N PHE A 44 -12.09 -2.30 -0.71
CA PHE A 44 -11.07 -2.97 -1.55
C PHE A 44 -10.03 -2.00 -2.13
N PHE A 45 -10.42 -0.76 -2.47
CA PHE A 45 -9.47 0.24 -2.94
C PHE A 45 -8.46 0.63 -1.86
N LEU A 46 -8.83 0.59 -0.58
CA LEU A 46 -7.90 0.92 0.50
C LEU A 46 -6.83 -0.17 0.69
N VAL A 47 -7.15 -1.44 0.45
CA VAL A 47 -6.22 -2.57 0.69
C VAL A 47 -5.29 -2.82 -0.50
N SER A 48 -5.73 -2.49 -1.72
CA SER A 48 -4.96 -2.72 -2.95
C SER A 48 -3.54 -2.08 -2.94
N PRO A 49 -3.36 -0.79 -2.59
CA PRO A 49 -2.03 -0.18 -2.53
C PRO A 49 -1.14 -0.82 -1.45
N TRP A 50 -1.73 -1.25 -0.34
CA TRP A 50 -1.01 -1.91 0.74
C TRP A 50 -0.48 -3.28 0.33
N LEU A 51 -1.24 -4.04 -0.45
CA LEU A 51 -0.77 -5.27 -1.09
C LEU A 51 0.39 -4.97 -2.04
N CYS A 52 0.29 -3.91 -2.86
CA CYS A 52 1.39 -3.49 -3.75
C CYS A 52 2.67 -3.12 -2.98
N ILE A 53 2.55 -2.39 -1.86
CA ILE A 53 3.70 -2.09 -0.99
C ILE A 53 4.29 -3.40 -0.45
N TYR A 54 3.45 -4.29 0.10
CA TYR A 54 3.90 -5.54 0.69
C TYR A 54 4.66 -6.42 -0.31
N PHE A 55 4.15 -6.58 -1.54
CA PHE A 55 4.83 -7.36 -2.59
C PHE A 55 6.08 -6.67 -3.15
N GLY A 56 6.16 -5.33 -3.08
CA GLY A 56 7.36 -4.57 -3.44
C GLY A 56 8.49 -4.67 -2.42
N LEU A 57 8.20 -5.02 -1.16
CA LEU A 57 9.23 -5.14 -0.12
C LEU A 57 10.13 -6.37 -0.31
N PRO A 58 11.42 -6.26 0.09
CA PRO A 58 12.28 -7.43 0.21
C PRO A 58 11.80 -8.38 1.33
N SER A 59 12.10 -9.67 1.18
CA SER A 59 11.58 -10.76 2.01
C SER A 59 11.88 -10.60 3.51
N GLU A 60 13.08 -10.12 3.84
CA GLU A 60 13.52 -9.77 5.20
C GLU A 60 12.57 -8.76 5.87
N GLN A 61 12.14 -7.77 5.08
CA GLN A 61 11.34 -6.64 5.54
C GLN A 61 9.86 -7.02 5.62
N GLN A 62 9.38 -7.89 4.71
CA GLN A 62 8.06 -8.53 4.84
C GLN A 62 7.95 -9.31 6.16
N GLN A 63 8.95 -10.11 6.53
CA GLN A 63 8.95 -10.84 7.80
C GLN A 63 8.94 -9.90 9.01
N SER A 64 9.65 -8.77 8.94
CA SER A 64 9.60 -7.76 9.99
C SER A 64 8.21 -7.14 10.14
N VAL A 65 7.51 -6.87 9.03
CA VAL A 65 6.14 -6.34 9.06
C VAL A 65 5.17 -7.37 9.65
N VAL A 66 5.28 -8.64 9.25
CA VAL A 66 4.46 -9.73 9.82
C VAL A 66 4.72 -9.89 11.32
N ARG A 67 5.98 -9.88 11.75
CA ARG A 67 6.34 -9.93 13.18
C ARG A 67 5.81 -8.72 13.95
N TRP A 68 5.90 -7.51 13.37
CA TRP A 68 5.31 -6.31 13.96
C TRP A 68 3.78 -6.43 14.07
N PHE A 69 3.12 -6.97 13.05
CA PHE A 69 1.68 -7.17 13.02
C PHE A 69 1.23 -8.15 14.11
N PHE A 70 1.87 -9.32 14.22
CA PHE A 70 1.62 -10.28 15.29
C PHE A 70 1.90 -9.71 16.69
N LYS A 71 2.93 -8.86 16.84
CA LYS A 71 3.23 -8.19 18.11
C LYS A 71 2.20 -7.12 18.47
N LYS A 72 1.56 -6.49 17.48
CA LYS A 72 0.53 -5.46 17.68
C LYS A 72 -0.85 -6.04 18.00
N PHE A 73 -1.12 -7.27 17.53
CA PHE A 73 -2.38 -8.00 17.71
C PHE A 73 -2.36 -9.02 18.87
N LYS A 74 -1.24 -9.16 19.58
CA LYS A 74 -1.13 -9.90 20.84
C LYS A 74 -1.27 -8.93 22.01
#